data_AF-A0AAW2JHV9-F1
#
_entry.id   AF-A0AAW2JHV9-F1
#
_cell.length_a   1.000
_cell.length_b   1.000
_cell.length_c   1.000
_cell.angle_alpha   90.00
_cell.angle_beta   90.00
_cell.angle_gamma   90.00
#
_symmetry.space_group_name_H-M   'P 1'
#
loop_
_entity.id
_entity.type
_entity.pdbx_description
1 polymer ?
#
loop_
_entity_poly.entity_id
_entity_poly.type
_entity_poly.pdbx_seq_one_letter_code
_entity_poly.pdbx_strand_id
1 'polypeptide(L)'
;MGSFREFRSFFLHQFASSRKHRKTELSLFSIRQKEGESLKDYLLRFNTAALEVPSATQEIKASAFAQGLMDRDFFKSLAKKPANKFDVLLARATTYINMEDAQASKREGRGEKRKENKDENPPKKPRMDFKDKKPAWQRVNMVYTPLTVHNPGTHCRKRQRPAVQT
;
A
#
# COMPACT_ATOMS: atom_id res chain seq x y z
N MET A 1 46.77 19.22 -5.60
CA MET A 1 46.07 18.66 -6.78
C MET A 1 46.71 19.26 -8.01
N GLY A 2 47.72 18.58 -8.57
CA GLY A 2 48.70 19.21 -9.45
C GLY A 2 48.46 19.01 -10.94
N SER A 3 47.56 18.11 -11.35
CA SER A 3 47.24 17.91 -12.76
C SER A 3 45.77 17.57 -13.01
N PHE A 4 45.26 17.95 -14.19
CA PHE A 4 43.91 17.58 -14.64
C PHE A 4 43.70 16.05 -14.66
N ARG A 5 44.77 15.29 -14.91
CA ARG A 5 44.74 13.82 -14.95
C ARG A 5 44.50 13.21 -13.56
N GLU A 6 45.08 13.78 -12.51
CA GLU A 6 44.81 13.41 -11.11
C GLU A 6 43.36 13.73 -10.73
N PHE A 7 42.89 14.94 -11.06
CA PHE A 7 41.51 15.34 -10.79
C PHE A 7 40.51 14.42 -11.50
N ARG A 8 40.74 14.12 -12.79
CA ARG A 8 39.90 13.19 -13.57
C ARG A 8 39.88 11.80 -12.95
N SER A 9 41.02 11.29 -12.49
CA SER A 9 41.10 9.98 -11.83
C SER A 9 40.30 9.95 -10.54
N PHE A 10 40.47 10.97 -9.68
CA PHE A 10 39.72 11.09 -8.43
C PHE A 10 38.23 11.26 -8.66
N PHE A 11 37.83 12.11 -9.63
CA PHE A 11 36.43 12.30 -10.01
C PHE A 11 35.80 11.02 -10.54
N LEU A 12 36.46 10.28 -11.44
CA LEU A 12 35.93 9.03 -11.96
C LEU A 12 35.83 7.95 -10.88
N HIS A 13 36.79 7.91 -9.96
CA HIS A 13 36.74 7.01 -8.81
C HIS A 13 35.55 7.34 -7.89
N GLN A 14 35.40 8.62 -7.53
CA GLN A 14 34.31 9.12 -6.70
C GLN A 14 32.95 8.97 -7.38
N PHE A 15 32.88 9.17 -8.70
CA PHE A 15 31.68 9.03 -9.49
C PHE A 15 31.28 7.56 -9.64
N ALA A 16 32.23 6.67 -9.92
CA ALA A 16 32.01 5.23 -10.00
C ALA A 16 31.54 4.66 -8.66
N SER A 17 32.10 5.12 -7.54
CA SER A 17 31.68 4.71 -6.19
C SER A 17 30.37 5.37 -5.74
N SER A 18 30.02 6.56 -6.25
CA SER A 18 28.75 7.22 -5.95
C SER A 18 27.53 6.60 -6.62
N ARG A 19 27.73 5.64 -7.54
CA ARG A 19 26.61 4.96 -8.20
C ARG A 19 25.80 4.23 -7.12
N LYS A 20 24.55 4.68 -6.92
CA LYS A 20 23.60 3.94 -6.09
C LYS A 20 23.47 2.53 -6.66
N HIS A 21 23.84 1.54 -5.85
CA HIS A 21 23.70 0.15 -6.24
C HIS A 21 22.22 -0.13 -6.53
N ARG A 22 21.93 -0.78 -7.67
CA ARG A 22 20.57 -1.19 -7.97
C ARG A 22 20.12 -2.15 -6.87
N LYS A 23 18.98 -1.87 -6.25
CA LYS A 23 18.38 -2.76 -5.26
C LYS A 23 17.94 -4.03 -5.97
N THR A 24 18.25 -5.18 -5.38
CA THR A 24 17.89 -6.50 -5.90
C THR A 24 16.55 -6.95 -5.33
N GLU A 25 15.95 -7.96 -5.93
CA GLU A 25 14.69 -8.57 -5.46
C GLU A 25 14.81 -9.08 -4.02
N LEU A 26 15.97 -9.66 -3.68
CA LEU A 26 16.30 -10.12 -2.33
C LEU A 26 16.24 -9.00 -1.29
N SER A 27 16.49 -7.74 -1.68
CA SER A 27 16.42 -6.61 -0.76
C SER A 27 15.00 -6.40 -0.21
N LEU A 28 13.95 -6.81 -0.92
CA LEU A 28 12.57 -6.71 -0.43
C LEU A 28 12.31 -7.61 0.78
N PHE A 29 12.97 -8.77 0.86
CA PHE A 29 12.85 -9.71 1.97
C PHE A 29 13.50 -9.22 3.27
N SER A 30 14.37 -8.21 3.17
CA SER A 30 14.95 -7.55 4.34
C SER A 30 13.97 -6.59 5.03
N ILE A 31 12.88 -6.21 4.35
CA ILE A 31 11.91 -5.26 4.86
C ILE A 31 10.94 -6.01 5.77
N ARG A 32 11.18 -5.91 7.08
CA ARG A 32 10.29 -6.44 8.10
C ARG A 32 9.45 -5.32 8.71
N GLN A 33 8.22 -5.66 9.08
CA GLN A 33 7.42 -4.86 9.98
C GLN A 33 8.15 -4.82 11.32
N LYS A 34 8.29 -3.62 11.90
CA LYS A 34 8.96 -3.41 13.18
C LYS A 34 7.98 -3.60 14.33
N GLU A 35 8.52 -3.82 15.53
CA GLU A 35 7.68 -3.89 16.73
C GLU A 35 7.00 -2.53 16.98
N GLY A 36 5.70 -2.55 17.25
CA GLY A 36 4.88 -1.34 17.40
C GLY A 36 4.57 -0.59 16.10
N GLU A 37 5.03 -1.06 14.94
CA GLU A 37 4.72 -0.45 13.66
C GLU A 37 3.34 -0.89 13.13
N SER A 38 2.51 0.08 12.75
CA SER A 38 1.21 -0.18 12.14
C SER A 38 1.35 -0.86 10.77
N LEU A 39 0.35 -1.66 10.37
CA LEU A 39 0.33 -2.26 9.03
C LEU A 39 0.43 -1.20 7.92
N LYS A 40 -0.14 -0.02 8.18
CA LYS A 40 -0.14 1.14 7.29
C LYS A 40 1.27 1.70 7.04
N ASP A 41 2.06 1.88 8.09
CA ASP A 41 3.43 2.39 7.96
C ASP A 41 4.35 1.36 7.30
N TYR A 42 4.16 0.08 7.64
CA TYR A 42 4.86 -1.01 6.97
C TYR A 42 4.53 -1.07 5.47
N LEU A 43 3.24 -0.99 5.13
CA LEU A 43 2.76 -0.98 3.74
C LEU A 43 3.38 0.17 2.94
N LEU A 44 3.44 1.35 3.54
CA LEU A 44 4.05 2.54 2.93
C LEU A 44 5.53 2.30 2.62
N ARG A 45 6.32 1.86 3.62
CA ARG A 45 7.75 1.60 3.44
C ARG A 45 8.02 0.51 2.42
N PHE A 46 7.26 -0.58 2.48
CA PHE A 46 7.41 -1.70 1.56
C PHE A 46 7.10 -1.26 0.12
N ASN A 47 6.02 -0.50 -0.10
CA ASN A 47 5.66 -0.03 -1.44
C ASN A 47 6.73 0.90 -2.02
N THR A 48 7.27 1.83 -1.23
CA THR A 48 8.40 2.68 -1.67
C THR A 48 9.60 1.85 -2.12
N ALA A 49 9.99 0.81 -1.36
CA ALA A 49 11.09 -0.05 -1.76
C ALA A 49 10.76 -0.94 -2.97
N ALA A 50 9.52 -1.41 -3.10
CA ALA A 50 9.07 -2.20 -4.24
C ALA A 50 9.09 -1.42 -5.56
N LEU A 51 8.93 -0.09 -5.51
CA LEU A 51 9.08 0.80 -6.67
C LEU A 51 10.55 0.99 -7.09
N GLU A 52 11.49 0.89 -6.15
CA GLU A 52 12.93 0.95 -6.44
C GLU A 52 13.47 -0.36 -7.05
N VAL A 53 12.69 -1.44 -7.00
CA VAL A 53 13.03 -2.76 -7.55
C VAL A 53 12.02 -3.15 -8.65
N PRO A 54 12.07 -2.52 -9.84
CA PRO A 54 11.13 -2.78 -10.92
C PRO A 54 11.26 -4.20 -11.51
N SER A 55 12.40 -4.87 -11.32
CA SER A 55 12.62 -6.24 -11.79
C SER A 55 11.78 -7.28 -11.04
N ALA A 56 11.44 -7.02 -9.76
CA ALA A 56 10.71 -7.96 -8.93
C ALA A 56 9.29 -8.19 -9.46
N THR A 57 8.92 -9.46 -9.63
CA THR A 57 7.57 -9.85 -10.07
C THR A 57 6.52 -9.59 -8.98
N GLN A 58 5.24 -9.67 -9.35
CA GLN A 58 4.13 -9.52 -8.40
C GLN A 58 4.18 -10.58 -7.30
N GLU A 59 4.59 -11.79 -7.65
CA GLU A 59 4.70 -12.94 -6.75
C GLU A 59 5.83 -12.73 -5.75
N ILE A 60 7.00 -12.30 -6.21
CA ILE A 60 8.14 -12.01 -5.34
C ILE A 60 7.79 -10.89 -4.35
N LYS A 61 7.14 -9.82 -4.81
CA LYS A 61 6.68 -8.72 -3.94
C LYS A 61 5.66 -9.20 -2.92
N ALA A 62 4.70 -10.04 -3.33
CA ALA A 62 3.71 -10.61 -2.42
C ALA A 62 4.35 -11.52 -1.36
N SER A 63 5.26 -12.40 -1.77
CA SER A 63 5.99 -13.29 -0.86
C SER A 63 6.87 -12.51 0.13
N ALA A 64 7.65 -11.54 -0.34
CA ALA A 64 8.47 -10.69 0.53
C ALA A 64 7.60 -9.90 1.52
N PHE A 65 6.47 -9.35 1.07
CA PHE A 65 5.53 -8.64 1.94
C PHE A 65 4.98 -9.55 3.04
N ALA A 66 4.53 -10.75 2.66
CA ALA A 66 3.97 -11.74 3.59
C ALA A 66 5.01 -12.27 4.58
N GLN A 67 6.27 -12.42 4.15
CA GLN A 67 7.36 -12.86 5.02
C GLN A 67 7.79 -11.79 6.03
N GLY A 68 7.72 -10.51 5.66
CA GLY A 68 8.06 -9.39 6.54
C GLY A 68 6.96 -9.01 7.55
N LEU A 69 5.77 -9.59 7.43
CA LEU A 69 4.59 -9.24 8.23
C LEU A 69 4.69 -9.74 9.68
N MET A 70 4.40 -8.85 10.63
CA MET A 70 4.25 -9.19 12.06
C MET A 70 2.82 -9.04 12.57
N ASP A 71 1.98 -8.26 11.88
CA ASP A 71 0.54 -8.15 12.17
C ASP A 71 -0.13 -9.53 12.08
N ARG A 72 -0.45 -10.09 13.26
CA ARG A 72 -0.94 -11.46 13.38
C ARG A 72 -2.33 -11.62 12.77
N ASP A 73 -3.19 -10.62 12.87
CA ASP A 73 -4.57 -10.74 12.43
C ASP A 73 -4.69 -10.57 10.92
N PHE A 74 -3.93 -9.63 10.35
CA PHE A 74 -3.81 -9.53 8.91
C PHE A 74 -3.14 -10.78 8.31
N PHE A 75 -2.06 -11.28 8.93
CA PHE A 75 -1.38 -12.51 8.50
C PHE A 75 -2.32 -13.72 8.53
N LYS A 76 -3.09 -13.93 9.60
CA LYS A 76 -4.13 -14.99 9.66
C LYS A 76 -5.13 -14.86 8.52
N SER A 77 -5.51 -13.63 8.16
CA SER A 77 -6.42 -13.39 7.03
C SER A 77 -5.81 -13.86 5.71
N LEU A 78 -4.51 -13.61 5.49
CA LEU A 78 -3.77 -14.08 4.32
C LEU A 78 -3.65 -15.60 4.30
N ALA A 79 -3.38 -16.24 5.46
CA ALA A 79 -3.32 -17.68 5.56
C ALA A 79 -4.65 -18.36 5.18
N LYS A 80 -5.79 -17.77 5.58
CA LYS A 80 -7.13 -18.27 5.21
C LYS A 80 -7.45 -18.12 3.73
N LYS A 81 -6.97 -17.05 3.10
CA LYS A 81 -7.19 -16.77 1.67
C LYS A 81 -5.90 -16.19 1.09
N PRO A 82 -5.02 -17.04 0.51
CA PRO A 82 -3.76 -16.58 -0.03
C PRO A 82 -3.95 -15.51 -1.11
N ALA A 83 -3.03 -14.53 -1.14
CA ALA A 83 -2.96 -13.50 -2.17
C ALA A 83 -1.60 -13.60 -2.86
N ASN A 84 -1.55 -14.28 -3.99
CA ASN A 84 -0.30 -14.59 -4.70
C ASN A 84 0.19 -13.43 -5.57
N LYS A 85 -0.65 -12.42 -5.81
CA LYS A 85 -0.30 -11.22 -6.56
C LYS A 85 -0.29 -10.01 -5.63
N PHE A 86 0.72 -9.17 -5.77
CA PHE A 86 0.93 -8.06 -4.84
C PHE A 86 -0.14 -6.97 -4.95
N ASP A 87 -0.71 -6.71 -6.12
CA ASP A 87 -1.87 -5.83 -6.32
C ASP A 87 -3.10 -6.26 -5.51
N VAL A 88 -3.44 -7.56 -5.53
CA VAL A 88 -4.53 -8.13 -4.72
C VAL A 88 -4.23 -7.99 -3.23
N LEU A 89 -2.97 -8.21 -2.84
CA LEU A 89 -2.52 -8.05 -1.47
C LEU A 89 -2.67 -6.61 -1.00
N LEU A 90 -2.23 -5.63 -1.80
CA LEU A 90 -2.35 -4.19 -1.51
C LEU A 90 -3.81 -3.77 -1.31
N ALA A 91 -4.71 -4.22 -2.19
CA ALA A 91 -6.14 -3.92 -2.08
C ALA A 91 -6.72 -4.45 -0.77
N ARG A 92 -6.31 -5.66 -0.37
CA ARG A 92 -6.74 -6.27 0.88
C ARG A 92 -6.18 -5.56 2.12
N ALA A 93 -4.88 -5.23 2.11
CA ALA A 93 -4.25 -4.48 3.20
C ALA A 93 -4.92 -3.11 3.39
N THR A 94 -5.22 -2.42 2.28
CA THR A 94 -5.93 -1.14 2.32
C THR A 94 -7.32 -1.27 2.94
N THR A 95 -8.06 -2.31 2.55
CA THR A 95 -9.40 -2.58 3.11
C THR A 95 -9.33 -2.86 4.60
N TYR A 96 -8.33 -3.64 5.04
CA TYR A 96 -8.10 -3.94 6.44
C TYR A 96 -7.77 -2.68 7.25
N ILE A 97 -6.84 -1.85 6.78
CA ILE A 97 -6.48 -0.58 7.42
C ILE A 97 -7.71 0.33 7.56
N ASN A 98 -8.50 0.49 6.50
CA ASN A 98 -9.71 1.31 6.55
C ASN A 98 -10.74 0.77 7.58
N MET A 99 -10.86 -0.55 7.69
CA MET A 99 -11.74 -1.18 8.67
C MET A 99 -11.24 -0.94 10.10
N GLU A 100 -9.94 -1.06 10.34
CA GLU A 100 -9.31 -0.80 11.63
C GLU A 100 -9.46 0.67 12.05
N ASP A 101 -9.17 1.61 11.15
CA ASP A 101 -9.35 3.05 11.37
C ASP A 101 -10.82 3.39 11.72
N ALA A 102 -11.78 2.77 11.02
CA ALA A 102 -13.21 2.95 11.29
C ALA A 102 -13.64 2.35 12.65
N GLN A 103 -13.00 1.27 13.10
CA GLN A 103 -13.25 0.70 14.42
C GLN A 103 -12.66 1.57 15.54
N ALA A 104 -11.45 2.11 15.34
CA ALA A 104 -10.82 3.04 16.27
C ALA A 104 -11.68 4.29 16.47
N SER A 105 -12.12 4.92 15.37
CA SER A 105 -12.97 6.12 15.39
C SER A 105 -14.30 5.91 16.16
N LYS A 106 -14.90 4.70 16.05
CA LYS A 106 -16.12 4.34 16.80
C LYS A 106 -15.88 4.17 18.30
N ARG A 107 -14.68 3.77 18.71
CA ARG A 107 -14.30 3.63 20.12
C ARG A 107 -14.08 5.01 20.75
N GLU A 108 -13.41 5.91 20.04
CA GLU A 108 -13.18 7.30 20.46
C GLU A 108 -14.49 8.07 20.64
N GLY A 109 -15.40 8.03 19.66
CA GLY A 109 -16.71 8.68 19.76
C GLY A 109 -17.67 8.08 20.80
N ARG A 110 -17.37 6.90 21.36
CA ARG A 110 -18.08 6.31 22.52
C ARG A 110 -17.45 6.70 23.86
N GLY A 111 -16.17 7.08 23.87
CA GLY A 111 -15.46 7.58 25.06
C GLY A 111 -15.94 8.96 25.49
N GLU A 112 -16.28 9.83 24.53
CA GLU A 112 -16.79 11.18 24.81
C GLU A 112 -18.24 11.19 25.31
N LYS A 113 -19.09 10.28 24.82
CA LYS A 113 -20.51 10.20 25.23
C LYS A 113 -20.76 9.70 26.66
N ARG A 114 -19.72 9.25 27.38
CA ARG A 114 -19.87 8.76 28.76
C ARG A 114 -19.63 9.84 29.83
N LYS A 115 -19.30 11.09 29.46
CA LYS A 115 -19.07 12.18 30.41
C LYS A 115 -20.14 13.28 30.46
N GLU A 116 -21.15 13.25 29.59
CA GLU A 116 -22.23 14.24 29.61
C GLU A 116 -23.58 13.53 29.54
N ASN A 117 -24.13 13.25 30.72
CA ASN A 117 -25.56 13.03 30.89
C ASN A 117 -26.00 13.90 32.07
N LYS A 118 -26.22 15.19 31.81
CA LYS A 118 -27.26 15.97 32.47
C LYS A 118 -27.64 17.16 31.59
N ASP A 119 -28.93 17.20 31.29
CA ASP A 119 -29.74 18.25 30.69
C ASP A 119 -29.71 18.56 29.18
N GLU A 120 -30.91 18.36 28.63
CA GLU A 120 -31.64 19.13 27.61
C GLU A 120 -31.14 19.24 26.16
N ASN A 121 -32.00 18.71 25.27
CA ASN A 121 -32.19 18.99 23.84
C ASN A 121 -31.09 18.52 22.85
N PRO A 122 -31.39 17.67 21.85
CA PRO A 122 -30.38 17.23 20.89
C PRO A 122 -30.01 18.36 19.89
N PRO A 123 -28.73 18.79 19.80
CA PRO A 123 -28.33 19.69 18.74
C PRO A 123 -28.28 18.93 17.41
N LYS A 124 -28.89 19.52 16.37
CA LYS A 124 -28.83 19.04 14.98
C LYS A 124 -27.36 18.92 14.55
N LYS A 125 -26.94 17.70 14.22
CA LYS A 125 -25.59 17.41 13.71
C LYS A 125 -25.34 18.21 12.42
N PRO A 126 -24.23 18.95 12.30
CA PRO A 126 -23.81 19.47 11.00
C PRO A 126 -23.54 18.29 10.07
N ARG A 127 -24.14 18.29 8.87
CA ARG A 127 -23.69 17.40 7.79
C ARG A 127 -22.26 17.79 7.48
N MET A 128 -21.29 16.99 7.93
CA MET A 128 -19.93 17.13 7.44
C MET A 128 -19.91 16.64 6.00
N ASP A 129 -19.64 17.58 5.09
CA ASP A 129 -19.30 17.27 3.71
C ASP A 129 -18.08 16.35 3.72
N PHE A 130 -18.32 15.07 3.43
CA PHE A 130 -17.30 14.07 3.12
C PHE A 130 -16.64 14.48 1.79
N LYS A 131 -15.79 15.50 1.81
CA LYS A 131 -14.80 15.68 0.76
C LYS A 131 -13.77 14.59 0.99
N ASP A 132 -13.97 13.45 0.32
CA ASP A 132 -13.10 12.28 0.21
C ASP A 132 -11.71 12.67 -0.33
N LYS A 133 -10.94 13.43 0.44
CA LYS A 133 -9.51 13.61 0.17
C LYS A 133 -8.83 12.35 0.65
N LYS A 134 -8.62 11.41 -0.29
CA LYS A 134 -7.84 10.18 -0.04
C LYS A 134 -6.56 10.56 0.72
N PRO A 135 -6.35 10.06 1.94
CA PRO A 135 -5.18 10.41 2.74
C PRO A 135 -3.90 10.02 2.01
N ALA A 136 -2.79 10.72 2.30
CA ALA A 136 -1.55 10.64 1.51
C ALA A 136 -1.04 9.20 1.29
N TRP A 137 -1.26 8.30 2.25
CA TRP A 137 -0.89 6.87 2.15
C TRP A 137 -1.73 6.11 1.11
N GLN A 138 -2.98 6.48 0.87
CA GLN A 138 -3.80 5.94 -0.22
C GLN A 138 -3.34 6.41 -1.60
N ARG A 139 -2.59 7.53 -1.68
CA ARG A 139 -1.99 7.98 -2.95
C ARG A 139 -0.83 7.09 -3.39
N VAL A 140 -0.11 6.47 -2.45
CA VAL A 140 1.05 5.61 -2.75
C VAL A 140 0.63 4.30 -3.43
N ASN A 141 -0.57 3.80 -3.12
CA ASN A 141 -1.16 2.66 -3.82
C ASN A 141 -1.60 2.97 -5.27
N MET A 142 -1.72 4.26 -5.64
CA MET A 142 -2.01 4.67 -7.02
C MET A 142 -0.75 4.67 -7.91
N VAL A 143 0.45 4.70 -7.31
CA VAL A 143 1.73 4.68 -8.04
C VAL A 143 2.15 3.26 -8.42
N TYR A 144 1.51 2.24 -7.83
CA TYR A 144 1.67 0.82 -8.18
C TYR A 144 0.61 0.33 -9.20
N THR A 145 0.04 1.20 -10.03
CA THR A 145 -0.66 0.71 -11.23
C THR A 145 0.36 -0.02 -12.11
N PRO A 146 0.18 -1.31 -12.44
CA PRO A 146 1.00 -1.95 -13.45
C PRO A 146 0.87 -1.12 -14.72
N LEU A 147 1.98 -0.72 -15.34
CA LEU A 147 1.94 -0.16 -16.68
C LEU A 147 1.27 -1.20 -17.57
N THR A 148 0.01 -0.96 -17.93
CA THR A 148 -0.73 -1.78 -18.86
C THR A 148 0.07 -1.83 -20.15
N VAL A 149 0.66 -2.99 -20.45
CA VAL A 149 1.00 -3.34 -21.83
C VAL A 149 -0.30 -3.22 -22.60
N HIS A 150 -0.36 -2.26 -23.51
CA HIS A 150 -1.49 -2.02 -24.39
C HIS A 150 -1.73 -3.33 -25.17
N ASN A 151 -2.80 -4.05 -24.83
CA ASN A 151 -3.27 -5.18 -25.64
C ASN A 151 -4.48 -4.69 -26.43
N PRO A 152 -4.33 -4.37 -27.73
CA PRO A 152 -5.45 -3.92 -28.53
C PRO A 152 -6.27 -5.14 -28.93
N GLY A 153 -7.51 -5.20 -28.44
CA GLY A 153 -8.55 -6.00 -29.08
C GLY A 153 -9.16 -7.09 -28.21
N THR A 154 -10.20 -6.74 -27.47
CA THR A 154 -11.34 -7.65 -27.33
C THR A 154 -12.62 -6.84 -27.52
N HIS A 155 -13.19 -6.98 -28.71
CA HIS A 155 -14.50 -6.47 -29.10
C HIS A 155 -15.58 -7.28 -28.35
N CYS A 156 -16.25 -6.67 -27.37
CA CYS A 156 -17.34 -7.31 -26.63
C CYS A 156 -18.61 -7.40 -27.49
N ARG A 157 -18.93 -8.58 -28.05
CA ARG A 157 -20.28 -8.88 -28.54
C ARG A 157 -21.21 -9.11 -27.35
N LYS A 158 -22.22 -8.25 -27.22
CA LYS A 158 -23.33 -8.40 -26.27
C LYS A 158 -24.11 -9.67 -26.60
N ARG A 159 -24.22 -10.61 -25.65
CA ARG A 159 -25.19 -11.71 -25.72
C ARG A 159 -26.53 -11.20 -25.18
N GLN A 160 -27.56 -11.17 -26.04
CA GLN A 160 -28.96 -11.01 -25.62
C GLN A 160 -29.40 -12.26 -24.84
N ARG A 161 -30.11 -12.08 -23.73
CA ARG A 161 -30.87 -13.14 -23.04
C ARG A 161 -32.25 -13.28 -23.72
N PRO A 162 -32.76 -14.49 -23.99
CA PRO A 162 -34.14 -14.65 -24.41
C PRO A 162 -35.09 -14.51 -23.21
N ALA A 163 -36.25 -13.88 -23.44
CA ALA A 163 -37.35 -13.78 -22.50
C ALA A 163 -38.09 -15.12 -22.43
N VAL A 164 -38.38 -15.58 -21.21
CA VAL A 164 -39.32 -16.67 -20.94
C VAL A 164 -40.55 -16.02 -20.33
N GLN A 165 -41.70 -16.08 -21.00
CA GLN A 165 -43.01 -15.96 -20.37
C GLN A 165 -44.00 -16.93 -21.03
N THR A 166 -44.61 -17.73 -20.14
CA THR A 166 -45.80 -18.60 -20.18
C THR A 166 -46.59 -18.74 -21.47
#